data_AF-A0A9K2KQT8-F1
#
_entry.id   AF-A0A9K2KQT8-F1
#
_cell.length_a   1.000
_cell.length_b   1.000
_cell.length_c   1.000
_cell.angle_alpha   90.00
_cell.angle_beta   90.00
_cell.angle_gamma   90.00
#
_symmetry.space_group_name_H-M   'P 1'
#
loop_
_entity.id
_entity.type
_entity.pdbx_description
1 polymer ?
#
loop_
_entity_poly.entity_id
_entity_poly.type
_entity_poly.pdbx_seq_one_letter_code
_entity_poly.pdbx_strand_id
1 'polypeptide(L)' 'MKKCRDIALLLSKHQDRETTPGEKISIYTHLLFCPYCREYKRQLQTIKRSLAKTTRTSK' A
#
# COMPACT_ATOMS: atom_id res chain seq x y z
N MET A 1 11.49 -16.60 -0.36
CA MET A 1 11.40 -15.24 0.21
C MET A 1 10.86 -14.29 -0.85
N LYS A 2 9.60 -13.87 -0.82
CA LYS A 2 9.22 -12.68 -1.60
C LYS A 2 9.89 -11.49 -0.94
N LYS A 3 10.73 -10.78 -1.69
CA LYS A 3 11.54 -9.69 -1.14
C LYS A 3 10.58 -8.56 -0.77
N CYS A 4 10.83 -7.84 0.33
CA CYS A 4 10.03 -6.70 0.74
C CYS A 4 9.78 -5.70 -0.40
N ARG A 5 10.72 -5.64 -1.37
CA ARG A 5 10.61 -4.89 -2.63
C ARG A 5 9.41 -5.28 -3.49
N ASP A 6 9.15 -6.58 -3.70
CA ASP A 6 7.99 -7.05 -4.47
C ASP A 6 6.68 -6.65 -3.81
N ILE A 7 6.62 -6.79 -2.48
CA ILE A 7 5.44 -6.41 -1.69
C ILE A 7 5.24 -4.89 -1.72
N ALA A 8 6.31 -4.10 -1.58
CA ALA A 8 6.27 -2.65 -1.70
C ALA A 8 5.80 -2.20 -3.10
N LEU A 9 6.26 -2.87 -4.16
CA LEU A 9 5.82 -2.61 -5.52
C LEU A 9 4.33 -2.95 -5.71
N LEU A 10 3.87 -4.08 -5.17
CA LEU A 10 2.45 -4.45 -5.16
C LEU A 10 1.60 -3.43 -4.40
N LEU A 11 2.08 -2.96 -3.24
CA LEU A 11 1.43 -1.94 -2.42
C LEU A 11 1.33 -0.59 -3.13
N SER A 12 2.36 -0.20 -3.89
CA SER A 12 2.33 0.98 -4.74
C SER A 12 1.31 0.82 -5.86
N LYS A 13 1.32 -0.33 -6.57
CA LYS A 13 0.32 -0.64 -7.60
C LYS A 13 -1.10 -0.63 -7.04
N HIS A 14 -1.31 -1.04 -5.79
CA HIS A 14 -2.62 -0.96 -5.13
C HIS A 14 -3.13 0.48 -4.93
N GLN A 15 -2.25 1.48 -4.95
CA GLN A 15 -2.67 2.89 -4.88
C GLN A 15 -3.24 3.37 -6.22
N ASP A 16 -2.63 2.95 -7.32
CA ASP A 16 -3.01 3.33 -8.69
C ASP A 16 -4.13 2.47 -9.29
N ARG A 17 -4.19 1.18 -8.96
CA ARG A 17 -5.15 0.23 -9.52
C ARG A 17 -5.80 -0.66 -8.47
N GLU A 18 -6.97 -1.18 -8.81
CA GLU A 18 -7.66 -2.20 -8.03
C GLU A 18 -6.83 -3.50 -8.02
N THR A 19 -6.47 -4.00 -6.83
CA THR A 19 -5.72 -5.26 -6.73
C THR A 19 -6.65 -6.46 -6.84
N THR A 20 -6.19 -7.48 -7.56
CA THR A 20 -6.81 -8.82 -7.58
C THR A 20 -6.79 -9.44 -6.18
N PRO A 21 -7.82 -10.20 -5.76
CA PRO A 21 -7.89 -10.81 -4.43
C PRO A 21 -6.68 -11.68 -4.05
N GLY A 22 -6.01 -12.34 -5.01
CA GLY A 22 -4.78 -13.09 -4.76
C GLY A 22 -3.59 -12.22 -4.33
N GLU A 23 -3.48 -10.99 -4.86
CA GLU A 23 -2.43 -10.04 -4.49
C GLU A 23 -2.63 -9.54 -3.04
N LYS A 24 -3.89 -9.32 -2.63
CA LYS A 24 -4.22 -8.97 -1.24
C LYS A 24 -3.74 -10.04 -0.26
N ILE A 25 -4.02 -11.32 -0.52
CA ILE A 25 -3.61 -12.41 0.36
C ILE A 25 -2.08 -12.42 0.52
N SER A 26 -1.34 -12.27 -0.58
CA SER A 26 0.14 -12.23 -0.53
C SER A 26 0.68 -11.03 0.25
N ILE A 27 0.00 -9.88 0.21
CA ILE A 27 0.36 -8.70 1.02
C ILE A 27 0.06 -8.95 2.51
N TYR A 28 -1.14 -9.46 2.83
CA TYR A 28 -1.55 -9.71 4.22
C TYR A 28 -0.66 -10.75 4.90
N THR A 29 -0.34 -11.85 4.22
CA THR A 29 0.57 -12.86 4.77
C THR A 29 1.95 -12.28 5.05
N HIS A 30 2.51 -11.47 4.15
CA HIS A 30 3.81 -10.83 4.38
C HIS A 30 3.77 -9.79 5.52
N LEU A 31 2.70 -9.01 5.62
CA LEU A 31 2.50 -8.00 6.68
C LEU A 31 2.41 -8.60 8.09
N LEU A 32 2.09 -9.89 8.21
CA LEU A 32 2.11 -10.60 9.49
C LEU A 32 3.54 -10.81 10.00
N PHE A 33 4.49 -11.05 9.09
CA PHE A 33 5.88 -11.35 9.45
C PHE A 33 6.84 -10.16 9.29
N CYS A 34 6.47 -9.13 8.50
CA CYS A 34 7.34 -8.00 8.21
C CYS A 34 6.77 -6.68 8.75
N PRO A 35 7.33 -6.13 9.84
CA PRO A 35 6.87 -4.84 10.40
C PRO A 35 7.20 -3.65 9.48
N TYR A 36 8.29 -3.71 8.72
CA TYR A 36 8.69 -2.63 7.80
C TYR A 36 7.67 -2.41 6.68
N CYS A 37 7.18 -3.48 6.05
CA CYS A 37 6.13 -3.38 5.04
C CYS A 37 4.82 -2.87 5.63
N ARG A 38 4.58 -3.09 6.93
CA ARG A 38 3.40 -2.56 7.64
C ARG A 38 3.47 -1.06 7.82
N GLU A 39 4.63 -0.54 8.18
CA GLU A 39 4.83 0.91 8.26
C GLU A 39 4.76 1.56 6.87
N TYR A 40 5.37 0.95 5.86
CA TYR A 40 5.28 1.44 4.49
C TYR A 40 3.82 1.55 3.98
N LYS A 41 2.98 0.55 4.32
CA LYS A 41 1.53 0.61 4.03
C LYS A 41 0.86 1.80 4.71
N ARG A 42 1.20 2.10 5.97
CA ARG A 42 0.66 3.25 6.70
C ARG A 42 1.08 4.57 6.06
N GLN A 43 2.36 4.70 5.68
CA GLN A 43 2.87 5.87 4.98
C GLN A 43 2.12 6.12 3.66
N LEU A 44 1.92 5.08 2.85
CA LEU A 44 1.13 5.18 1.61
C LEU A 44 -0.32 5.60 1.86
N GLN A 45 -0.96 5.08 2.91
CA GLN A 45 -2.32 5.50 3.28
C GLN A 45 -2.38 6.97 3.72
N THR A 46 -1.38 7.44 4.46
CA THR A 46 -1.26 8.85 4.84
C THR A 46 -1.13 9.73 3.60
N ILE A 47 -0.25 9.36 2.66
CA ILE A 47 -0.08 10.09 1.40
C ILE A 47 -1.41 10.13 0.61
N LYS A 48 -2.08 8.99 0.44
CA LYS A 48 -3.39 8.92 -0.26
C LYS A 48 -4.43 9.82 0.41
N ARG A 49 -4.51 9.80 1.74
CA ARG A 49 -5.45 10.63 2.51
C ARG A 49 -5.13 12.12 2.37
N SER A 50 -3.86 12.49 2.40
CA SER A 50 -3.43 13.87 2.19
C SER A 50 -3.74 14.35 0.77
N LEU A 51 -3.42 13.54 -0.25
CA LEU A 51 -3.76 13.85 -1.64
C LEU A 51 -5.26 14.04 -1.83
N ALA A 52 -6.09 13.14 -1.27
CA ALA A 52 -7.55 13.24 -1.32
C ALA A 52 -8.10 14.48 -0.59
N LYS A 53 -7.41 14.98 0.44
CA LYS A 53 -7.77 16.22 1.14
C LYS A 53 -7.39 17.45 0.33
N THR A 54 -6.21 17.47 -0.30
CA THR A 54 -5.74 18.58 -1.12
C THR A 54 -6.61 18.81 -2.36
N THR A 55 -7.15 17.75 -2.99
CA THR A 55 -8.10 17.91 -4.11
C THR A 55 -9.39 18.63 -3.71
N ARG A 56 -9.69 18.74 -2.41
CA ARG A 56 -10.90 19.38 -1.88
C ARG A 56 -10.68 20.85 -1.47
N THR A 57 -9.44 21.35 -1.46
CA THR A 57 -9.09 22.74 -1.10
C THR A 57 -8.87 23.63 -2.34
N SER A 58 -9.09 23.09 -3.53
CA SER A 58 -9.16 23.85 -4.79
C SER A 58 -10.61 23.89 -5.29
N LYS A 59 -11.53 24.41 -4.47
CA LYS A 59 -12.83 24.89 -4.93
C LYS A 59 -13.30 26.03 -4.04
#